data_AF-A0ABD6CUI8-F1
#
_entry.id   AF-A0ABD6CUI8-F1
#
_cell.length_a   1.000
_cell.length_b   1.000
_cell.length_c   1.000
_cell.angle_alpha   90.00
_cell.angle_beta   90.00
_cell.angle_gamma   90.00
#
_symmetry.space_group_name_H-M   'P 1'
#
loop_
_entity.id
_entity.type
_entity.pdbx_description
1 polymer ?
#
loop_
_entity_poly.entity_id
_entity_poly.type
_entity_poly.pdbx_seq_one_letter_code
_entity_poly.pdbx_strand_id
1 'polypeptide(L)' 'MVSRENQTILGFGLLALVLLYLVATLTTLPTWVSIAVVIVVGVIVPQVINNTRGE' A
#
# COMPACT_ATOMS: atom_id res chain seq x y z
N MET A 1 -3.36 -1.01 -22.97
CA MET A 1 -1.95 -1.07 -22.55
C MET A 1 -1.88 -0.51 -21.14
N VAL A 2 -1.57 -1.34 -20.13
CA VAL A 2 -1.45 -0.84 -18.74
C VAL A 2 -0.15 -0.07 -18.62
N SER A 3 -0.24 1.20 -18.20
CA SER A 3 0.95 1.99 -17.85
C SER A 3 1.67 1.33 -16.69
N ARG A 4 3.01 1.36 -16.71
CA ARG A 4 3.87 0.87 -15.62
C ARG A 4 3.51 1.48 -14.26
N GLU A 5 3.00 2.70 -14.28
CA GLU A 5 2.51 3.42 -13.11
C GLU A 5 1.29 2.73 -12.49
N ASN A 6 0.32 2.33 -13.34
CA ASN A 6 -0.86 1.59 -12.91
C ASN A 6 -0.51 0.18 -12.43
N GLN A 7 0.52 -0.45 -13.01
CA GLN A 7 1.08 -1.72 -12.50
C GLN A 7 1.61 -1.58 -11.08
N THR A 8 2.32 -0.48 -10.78
CA THR A 8 2.88 -0.22 -9.45
C THR A 8 1.75 0.01 -8.44
N ILE A 9 0.78 0.86 -8.77
CA ILE A 9 -0.37 1.15 -7.90
C ILE A 9 -1.18 -0.14 -7.62
N LEU A 10 -1.47 -0.95 -8.63
CA LEU A 10 -2.19 -2.21 -8.45
C LEU A 10 -1.42 -3.22 -7.60
N GLY A 11 -0.10 -3.33 -7.80
CA GLY A 11 0.76 -4.21 -7.00
C GLY A 11 0.76 -3.83 -5.51
N PHE A 12 0.91 -2.54 -5.20
CA PHE A 12 0.85 -2.05 -3.82
C PHE A 12 -0.56 -2.13 -3.23
N GLY A 13 -1.61 -1.97 -4.04
CA GLY A 13 -2.99 -2.20 -3.62
C GLY A 13 -3.23 -3.65 -3.16
N LEU A 14 -2.75 -4.64 -3.92
CA LEU A 14 -2.82 -6.04 -3.51
C LEU A 14 -2.01 -6.32 -2.24
N LEU A 15 -0.80 -5.76 -2.14
CA LEU A 15 0.02 -5.85 -0.93
C LEU A 15 -0.69 -5.27 0.30
N ALA A 16 -1.39 -4.15 0.16
CA ALA A 16 -2.12 -3.52 1.23
C ALA A 16 -3.29 -4.39 1.74
N LEU A 17 -3.96 -5.13 0.85
CA LEU A 17 -5.01 -6.08 1.24
C LEU A 17 -4.45 -7.26 2.03
N VAL A 18 -3.32 -7.83 1.56
CA VAL A 18 -2.63 -8.91 2.29
C VAL A 18 -2.17 -8.40 3.66
N LEU A 19 -1.59 -7.20 3.71
CA LEU A 19 -1.13 -6.58 4.94
C LEU A 19 -2.29 -6.32 5.92
N LEU A 20 -3.43 -5.83 5.44
CA LEU A 20 -4.62 -5.63 6.25
C LEU A 20 -5.07 -6.94 6.90
N TYR A 21 -5.13 -8.02 6.11
CA TYR A 21 -5.50 -9.34 6.63
C TYR A 21 -4.51 -9.81 7.71
N LEU A 22 -3.21 -9.68 7.46
CA LEU A 22 -2.17 -10.06 8.43
C LEU A 22 -2.25 -9.24 9.71
N VAL A 23 -2.42 -7.92 9.61
CA VAL A 23 -2.57 -7.03 10.77
C VAL A 23 -3.80 -7.40 11.58
N ALA A 24 -4.93 -7.67 10.93
CA ALA A 24 -6.18 -8.04 11.59
C ALA A 24 -6.12 -9.43 12.27
N THR A 25 -5.30 -10.35 11.77
CA THR A 25 -5.24 -11.74 12.28
C THR A 25 -4.09 -11.98 13.25
N LEU A 26 -2.98 -11.28 13.10
CA LEU A 26 -1.73 -11.55 13.82
C LEU A 26 -1.36 -10.46 14.84
N THR A 27 -2.11 -9.36 14.90
CA THR A 27 -1.80 -8.25 15.81
C THR A 27 -3.04 -7.76 16.55
N THR A 28 -2.84 -7.07 17.66
CA THR A 28 -3.89 -6.41 18.46
C THR A 28 -3.78 -4.89 18.38
N LEU A 29 -3.30 -4.37 17.26
CA LEU A 29 -3.11 -2.93 17.06
C LEU A 29 -4.43 -2.17 17.15
N PRO A 30 -4.42 -0.93 17.68
CA PRO A 30 -5.57 -0.05 17.58
C PRO A 30 -5.96 0.15 16.11
N THR A 31 -7.27 0.19 15.82
CA THR A 31 -7.79 0.27 14.45
C THR A 31 -7.18 1.41 13.64
N TRP A 32 -6.95 2.57 14.27
CA TRP A 32 -6.36 3.73 13.60
C TRP A 32 -4.91 3.47 13.15
N VAL A 33 -4.14 2.67 13.89
CA VAL A 33 -2.76 2.29 13.53
C VAL A 33 -2.79 1.37 12.32
N SER A 34 -3.67 0.37 12.33
CA SER A 34 -3.85 -0.56 11.21
C SER A 34 -4.22 0.17 9.92
N ILE A 35 -5.14 1.15 10.01
CA ILE A 35 -5.52 1.99 8.87
C ILE A 35 -4.32 2.82 8.38
N ALA A 36 -3.57 3.45 9.28
CA ALA A 36 -2.40 4.25 8.92
C ALA A 36 -1.36 3.42 8.15
N VAL A 37 -1.06 2.21 8.62
CA VAL A 37 -0.11 1.29 7.98
C VAL A 37 -0.57 0.91 6.57
N VAL A 38 -1.85 0.56 6.41
CA VAL A 38 -2.43 0.18 5.11
C VAL A 38 -2.40 1.35 4.12
N ILE A 39 -2.70 2.57 4.58
CA ILE A 39 -2.62 3.78 3.73
C ILE A 39 -1.18 4.06 3.32
N VAL A 40 -0.22 4.00 4.25
CA VAL A 40 1.19 4.25 3.94
C VAL A 40 1.67 3.28 2.87
N VAL A 41 1.43 1.98 3.04
CA VAL A 41 1.91 0.96 2.10
C VAL A 41 1.14 0.98 0.78
N GLY A 42 -0.20 1.04 0.82
CA GLY A 42 -1.03 0.91 -0.37
C GLY A 42 -1.15 2.18 -1.22
N VAL A 43 -0.90 3.35 -0.62
CA VAL A 43 -1.19 4.64 -1.25
C VAL A 43 0.05 5.53 -1.29
N ILE A 44 0.73 5.75 -0.17
CA ILE A 44 1.84 6.73 -0.12
C ILE A 44 3.09 6.17 -0.78
N VAL A 45 3.50 4.94 -0.45
CA VAL A 45 4.68 4.29 -1.04
C VAL A 45 4.66 4.24 -2.57
N PRO A 46 3.59 3.76 -3.25
CA PRO A 46 3.57 3.75 -4.72
C PRO A 46 3.60 5.16 -5.32
N GLN A 47 2.98 6.16 -4.68
CA GLN A 47 3.08 7.55 -5.13
C GLN A 47 4.51 8.08 -5.06
N VAL A 48 5.22 7.82 -3.95
CA VAL A 48 6.62 8.21 -3.81
C VAL A 48 7.49 7.52 -4.86
N ILE A 49 7.31 6.21 -5.07
CA ILE A 49 8.06 5.44 -6.07
C ILE A 49 7.82 5.96 -7.49
N ASN A 50 6.60 6.38 -7.81
CA ASN A 50 6.29 6.93 -9.12
C ASN A 50 6.87 8.34 -9.29
N ASN A 51 6.80 9.18 -8.25
CA ASN A 51 7.35 10.53 -8.28
C ASN A 51 8.88 10.54 -8.41
N THR A 52 9.61 9.70 -7.69
CA THR A 52 11.10 9.64 -7.76
C THR A 52 11.64 9.08 -9.07
N ARG A 53 10.77 8.54 -9.93
CA ARG A 53 11.12 8.06 -11.28
C ARG A 53 10.73 9.04 -12.38
N GLY A 54 9.97 10.09 -12.04
CA GLY A 54 9.59 11.17 -12.95
C GLY A 54 10.57 12.35 -12.95
N GLU A 55 11.50 12.38 -12.00
CA GLU A 55 12.70 13.26 -11.97
C GLU A 55 13.88 12.59 -12.68
#